data_AF-A0A8T6IUX8-F1
#
_entry.id   AF-A0A8T6IUX8-F1
#
_cell.length_a   1.000
_cell.length_b   1.000
_cell.length_c   1.000
_cell.angle_alpha   90.00
_cell.angle_beta   90.00
_cell.angle_gamma   90.00
#
_symmetry.space_group_name_H-M   'P 1'
#
loop_
_entity.id
_entity.type
_entity.pdbx_description
1 polymer ?
#
loop_
_entity_poly.entity_id
_entity_poly.type
_entity_poly.pdbx_seq_one_letter_code
_entity_poly.pdbx_strand_id
1 'polypeptide(L)'
;MMIHQRRRLRNALLYTLLVVVLVGLVFPVLFMALTSFKSVAEVNRIPATIIPRYPTLENYPYMARAWDFGLTLRNTFILAGGSGLAATVLGAMAAYAFSRGTFRGRTFMYGLLVASMAVPAMVTLGPIFIAYLQFNLLDTHIGLILVFTAGGMPLATLLQFA
;
A
#
# COMPACT_ATOMS: atom_id res chain seq x y z
N MET A 1 -7.27 11.86 46.61
CA MET A 1 -6.00 12.34 46.01
C MET A 1 -5.27 11.27 45.17
N MET A 2 -5.18 10.00 45.61
CA MET A 2 -4.44 8.93 44.91
C MET A 2 -4.90 8.57 43.48
N ILE A 3 -6.19 8.74 43.15
CA ILE A 3 -6.75 8.42 41.81
C ILE A 3 -6.18 9.35 40.71
N HIS A 4 -5.89 10.62 41.04
CA HIS A 4 -5.36 11.59 40.09
C HIS A 4 -3.88 11.33 39.76
N GLN A 5 -3.09 10.84 40.73
CA GLN A 5 -1.69 10.48 40.51
C GLN A 5 -1.55 9.23 39.61
N ARG A 6 -2.39 8.20 39.80
CA ARG A 6 -2.42 7.03 38.91
C ARG A 6 -2.82 7.38 37.48
N ARG A 7 -3.76 8.33 37.30
CA ARG A 7 -4.14 8.85 35.97
C ARG A 7 -3.01 9.64 35.30
N ARG A 8 -2.27 10.48 36.05
CA ARG A 8 -1.12 11.23 35.53
C ARG A 8 0.02 10.31 35.08
N LEU A 9 0.40 9.32 35.91
CA LEU A 9 1.44 8.34 35.55
C LEU A 9 1.05 7.52 34.32
N ARG A 10 -0.19 7.02 34.27
CA ARG A 10 -0.72 6.31 33.10
C ARG A 10 -0.63 7.15 31.84
N ASN A 11 -1.08 8.41 31.89
CA ASN A 11 -1.04 9.29 30.73
C ASN A 11 0.41 9.60 30.31
N ALA A 12 1.33 9.81 31.25
CA ALA A 12 2.74 9.99 30.95
C ALA A 12 3.31 8.76 30.23
N LEU A 13 3.06 7.55 30.72
CA LEU A 13 3.48 6.30 30.08
C LEU A 13 2.87 6.14 28.67
N LEU A 14 1.58 6.45 28.51
CA LEU A 14 0.91 6.40 27.20
C LEU A 14 1.53 7.40 26.22
N TYR A 15 1.81 8.63 26.65
CA TYR A 15 2.45 9.63 25.79
C TYR A 15 3.88 9.25 25.45
N THR A 16 4.67 8.73 26.39
CA THR A 16 6.01 8.22 26.10
C THR A 16 5.96 7.09 25.08
N LEU A 17 5.05 6.12 25.25
CA LEU A 17 4.85 5.03 24.30
C LEU A 17 4.46 5.57 22.91
N LEU A 18 3.52 6.50 22.84
CA LEU A 18 3.10 7.13 21.59
C LEU A 18 4.25 7.84 20.87
N VAL A 19 5.10 8.56 21.61
CA VAL A 19 6.29 9.22 21.05
C VAL A 19 7.29 8.19 20.52
N VAL A 20 7.54 7.11 21.25
CA VAL A 20 8.45 6.04 20.80
C VAL A 20 7.93 5.38 19.52
N VAL A 21 6.63 5.05 19.47
CA VAL A 21 5.99 4.48 18.28
C VAL A 21 6.07 5.46 17.11
N LEU A 22 5.76 6.74 17.33
CA LEU A 22 5.82 7.77 16.30
C LEU A 22 7.24 7.91 15.74
N VAL A 23 8.26 8.00 16.60
CA VAL A 23 9.66 8.08 16.17
C VAL A 23 10.05 6.83 15.38
N GLY A 24 9.66 5.64 15.83
CA GLY A 24 9.92 4.39 15.12
C GLY A 24 9.30 4.35 13.71
N LEU A 25 8.08 4.86 13.56
CA LEU A 25 7.37 4.92 12.27
C LEU A 25 7.91 6.01 11.34
N VAL A 26 8.29 7.17 11.89
CA VAL A 26 8.74 8.34 11.12
C VAL A 26 10.22 8.22 10.75
N PHE A 27 11.04 7.56 11.57
CA PHE A 27 12.47 7.39 11.33
C PHE A 27 12.83 6.85 9.94
N PRO A 28 12.25 5.74 9.42
CA PRO A 28 12.60 5.25 8.08
C PRO A 28 12.24 6.24 6.98
N VAL A 29 11.12 6.98 7.12
CA VAL A 29 10.71 8.01 6.16
C VAL A 29 11.70 9.17 6.18
N LEU A 30 12.09 9.64 7.37
CA LEU A 30 13.12 10.66 7.52
C LEU A 30 14.47 10.19 6.98
N PHE A 31 14.83 8.92 7.21
CA PHE A 31 16.06 8.34 6.70
C PHE A 31 16.07 8.29 5.17
N MET A 32 14.96 7.93 4.53
CA MET A 32 14.80 7.98 3.07
C MET A 32 14.92 9.41 2.55
N ALA A 33 14.26 10.37 3.20
CA ALA A 33 14.32 11.77 2.84
C ALA A 33 15.74 12.35 2.99
N LEU A 34 16.47 12.02 4.05
CA LEU A 34 17.86 12.44 4.23
C LEU A 34 18.79 11.77 3.22
N THR A 35 18.49 10.53 2.83
CA THR A 35 19.28 9.77 1.86
C THR A 35 19.11 10.28 0.44
N SER A 36 17.97 10.90 0.09
CA SER A 36 17.82 11.53 -1.23
C SER A 36 18.75 12.73 -1.45
N PHE A 37 19.31 13.31 -0.38
CA PHE A 37 20.33 14.37 -0.42
C PHE A 37 21.77 13.85 -0.33
N LYS A 38 21.99 12.54 -0.26
CA LYS A 38 23.34 11.95 -0.20
C LYS A 38 23.85 11.63 -1.60
N SER A 39 25.16 11.77 -1.82
CA SER A 39 25.79 11.27 -3.04
C SER A 39 25.84 9.74 -3.05
N VAL A 40 25.95 9.13 -4.23
CA VAL A 40 26.09 7.67 -4.37
C VAL A 40 27.27 7.14 -3.56
N ALA A 41 28.37 7.91 -3.48
CA ALA A 41 29.54 7.56 -2.68
C ALA A 41 29.24 7.59 -1.17
N GLU A 42 28.42 8.53 -0.69
CA GLU A 42 28.04 8.62 0.72
C GLU A 42 27.04 7.52 1.11
N VAL A 43 26.08 7.18 0.24
CA VAL A 43 25.12 6.10 0.48
C VAL A 43 25.82 4.74 0.63
N ASN A 44 26.87 4.49 -0.16
CA ASN A 44 27.63 3.23 -0.14
C ASN A 44 28.72 3.18 0.95
N ARG A 45 28.87 4.24 1.76
CA ARG A 45 29.90 4.30 2.79
C ARG A 45 29.54 3.40 3.98
N ILE A 46 30.54 2.73 4.54
CA ILE A 46 30.45 2.02 5.83
C ILE A 46 31.27 2.78 6.89
N PRO A 47 30.70 3.15 8.04
CA PRO A 47 29.29 3.03 8.43
C PRO A 47 28.39 4.03 7.68
N ALA A 48 27.11 3.68 7.51
CA ALA A 48 26.12 4.54 6.88
C ALA A 48 25.90 5.83 7.71
N THR A 49 25.93 6.99 7.05
CA THR A 49 25.61 8.27 7.69
C THR A 49 24.09 8.39 7.81
N ILE A 50 23.59 8.91 8.95
CA ILE A 50 22.15 9.21 9.10
C ILE A 50 21.88 10.56 8.44
N ILE A 51 22.57 11.60 8.92
CA ILE A 51 22.52 12.96 8.39
C ILE A 51 23.54 13.10 7.25
N PRO A 52 23.15 13.64 6.07
CA PRO A 52 24.06 13.86 4.96
C PRO A 52 25.18 14.81 5.38
N ARG A 53 26.44 14.41 5.18
CA ARG A 53 27.61 15.25 5.47
C ARG A 53 27.77 16.37 4.46
N TYR A 54 27.48 16.05 3.20
CA TYR A 54 27.55 16.98 2.08
C TYR A 54 26.23 16.88 1.33
N PRO A 55 25.17 17.58 1.78
CA PRO A 55 23.87 17.51 1.13
C PRO A 55 23.97 18.02 -0.31
N THR A 56 23.54 17.19 -1.26
CA THR A 56 23.51 17.51 -2.69
C THR A 56 22.08 17.37 -3.23
N LEU A 57 21.80 18.03 -4.35
CA LEU A 57 20.56 17.86 -5.10
C LEU A 57 20.77 17.02 -6.36
N GLU A 58 21.93 16.40 -6.55
CA GLU A 58 22.33 15.77 -7.81
C GLU A 58 21.42 14.61 -8.23
N ASN A 59 20.81 13.93 -7.25
CA ASN A 59 19.89 12.82 -7.47
C ASN A 59 18.61 13.26 -8.20
N TYR A 60 18.12 14.49 -7.97
CA TYR A 60 16.87 14.99 -8.58
C TYR A 60 16.97 15.24 -10.10
N PRO A 61 17.93 16.05 -10.62
CA PRO A 61 18.12 16.21 -12.06
C PRO A 61 18.70 14.97 -12.73
N TYR A 62 19.38 14.08 -11.99
CA TYR A 62 19.73 12.75 -12.50
C TYR A 62 18.48 11.91 -12.76
N MET A 63 17.58 11.80 -11.77
CA MET A 63 16.32 11.05 -11.90
C MET A 63 15.44 11.61 -13.01
N ALA A 64 15.30 12.95 -13.09
CA ALA A 64 14.49 13.60 -14.12
C ALA A 64 15.02 13.39 -15.55
N ARG A 65 16.32 13.10 -15.72
CA ARG A 65 16.92 12.75 -17.03
C ARG A 65 16.87 11.26 -17.31
N ALA A 66 17.03 10.43 -16.28
CA ALA A 66 17.04 8.98 -16.41
C ALA A 66 15.65 8.38 -16.60
N TRP A 67 14.60 9.06 -16.11
CA TRP A 67 13.22 8.57 -16.14
C TRP A 67 12.23 9.67 -16.52
N ASP A 68 11.24 9.33 -17.34
CA ASP A 68 10.06 10.18 -17.51
C ASP A 68 9.16 10.06 -16.26
N PHE A 69 9.45 10.95 -15.30
CA PHE A 69 8.72 11.02 -14.06
C PHE A 69 7.26 11.44 -14.26
N GLY A 70 6.99 12.32 -15.23
CA GLY A 70 5.64 12.78 -15.56
C GLY A 70 4.77 11.64 -16.08
N LEU A 71 5.31 10.84 -17.00
CA LEU A 71 4.64 9.65 -17.52
C LEU A 71 4.39 8.62 -16.42
N THR A 72 5.39 8.38 -15.56
CA THR A 72 5.29 7.41 -14.46
C THR A 72 4.22 7.83 -13.45
N LEU A 73 4.22 9.11 -13.04
CA LEU A 73 3.18 9.66 -12.15
C LEU A 73 1.79 9.55 -12.76
N ARG A 74 1.63 9.90 -14.04
CA ARG A 74 0.36 9.79 -14.74
C ARG A 74 -0.13 8.35 -14.77
N ASN A 75 0.74 7.41 -15.11
CA ASN A 75 0.40 6.00 -15.13
C ASN A 75 0.00 5.51 -13.74
N THR A 76 0.77 5.81 -12.69
CA THR A 76 0.43 5.44 -11.32
C THR A 76 -0.90 6.05 -10.88
N PHE A 77 -1.17 7.31 -11.22
CA PHE A 77 -2.44 7.96 -10.88
C PHE A 77 -3.63 7.27 -11.55
N ILE A 78 -3.54 6.97 -12.84
CA ILE A 78 -4.59 6.26 -13.58
C ILE A 78 -4.79 4.85 -13.01
N LEU A 79 -3.71 4.13 -12.77
CA LEU A 79 -3.76 2.75 -12.28
C LEU A 79 -4.31 2.67 -10.85
N ALA A 80 -3.76 3.46 -9.92
CA ALA A 80 -4.18 3.47 -8.53
C ALA A 80 -5.59 4.04 -8.36
N GLY A 81 -5.90 5.14 -9.04
CA GLY A 81 -7.23 5.74 -9.03
C GLY A 81 -8.29 4.83 -9.65
N GLY A 82 -8.01 4.29 -10.84
CA GLY A 82 -8.92 3.40 -11.56
C GLY A 82 -9.21 2.10 -10.80
N SER A 83 -8.16 1.41 -10.34
CA SER A 83 -8.32 0.17 -9.57
C SER A 83 -8.94 0.40 -8.19
N GLY A 84 -8.55 1.47 -7.49
CA GLY A 84 -9.10 1.81 -6.19
C GLY A 84 -10.59 2.14 -6.25
N LEU A 85 -11.01 2.95 -7.22
CA LEU A 85 -12.43 3.27 -7.45
C LEU A 85 -13.22 2.03 -7.82
N ALA A 86 -12.74 1.24 -8.78
CA ALA A 86 -13.42 0.02 -9.20
C ALA A 86 -13.56 -1.00 -8.06
N ALA A 87 -12.48 -1.26 -7.30
CA ALA A 87 -12.51 -2.17 -6.17
C ALA A 87 -13.45 -1.68 -5.07
N THR A 88 -13.48 -0.36 -4.81
CA THR A 88 -14.37 0.24 -3.80
C THR A 88 -15.83 0.08 -4.20
N VAL A 89 -16.20 0.43 -5.44
CA VAL A 89 -17.59 0.34 -5.92
C VAL A 89 -18.06 -1.11 -5.97
N LEU A 90 -17.28 -2.01 -6.57
CA LEU A 90 -17.64 -3.42 -6.66
C LEU A 90 -17.65 -4.09 -5.27
N GLY A 91 -16.70 -3.73 -4.41
CA GLY A 91 -16.66 -4.15 -3.02
C GLY A 91 -17.88 -3.69 -2.22
N ALA A 92 -18.35 -2.47 -2.43
CA ALA A 92 -19.56 -1.93 -1.80
C ALA A 92 -20.80 -2.74 -2.19
N MET A 93 -20.94 -3.03 -3.49
CA MET A 93 -22.05 -3.82 -4.02
C MET A 93 -22.04 -5.24 -3.44
N ALA A 94 -20.85 -5.87 -3.41
CA ALA A 94 -20.69 -7.19 -2.81
C ALA A 94 -20.98 -7.18 -1.30
N ALA A 95 -20.45 -6.21 -0.56
CA ALA A 95 -20.66 -6.07 0.88
C ALA A 95 -22.14 -5.85 1.20
N TYR A 96 -22.86 -5.05 0.41
CA TYR A 96 -24.30 -4.88 0.54
C TYR A 96 -25.06 -6.18 0.29
N ALA A 97 -24.74 -6.90 -0.80
CA ALA A 97 -25.36 -8.18 -1.11
C ALA A 97 -25.12 -9.23 0.00
N PHE A 98 -23.89 -9.28 0.54
CA PHE A 98 -23.53 -10.21 1.60
C PHE A 98 -23.98 -9.78 3.00
N SER A 99 -24.32 -8.52 3.26
CA SER A 99 -24.84 -8.08 4.57
C SER A 99 -26.37 -8.17 4.60
N ARG A 100 -27.04 -7.66 3.56
CA ARG A 100 -28.51 -7.53 3.50
C ARG A 100 -29.21 -8.61 2.69
N GLY A 101 -28.53 -9.23 1.74
CA GLY A 101 -29.13 -10.24 0.86
C GLY A 101 -29.37 -11.58 1.56
N THR A 102 -30.51 -12.21 1.28
CA THR A 102 -30.85 -13.57 1.73
C THR A 102 -30.91 -14.50 0.53
N PHE A 103 -29.78 -15.10 0.18
CA PHE A 103 -29.67 -16.03 -0.95
C PHE A 103 -28.98 -17.34 -0.54
N ARG A 104 -29.27 -18.42 -1.26
CA ARG A 104 -28.71 -19.75 -1.00
C ARG A 104 -27.21 -19.75 -1.31
N GLY A 105 -26.38 -20.27 -0.39
CA GLY A 105 -24.93 -20.34 -0.56
C GLY A 105 -24.15 -19.10 -0.11
N ARG A 106 -24.81 -18.09 0.49
CA ARG A 106 -24.20 -16.84 0.99
C ARG A 106 -22.93 -17.08 1.82
N THR A 107 -23.01 -17.95 2.83
CA THR A 107 -21.86 -18.25 3.72
C THR A 107 -20.70 -18.89 2.98
N PHE A 108 -21.00 -19.78 2.03
CA PHE A 108 -19.96 -20.43 1.22
C PHE A 108 -19.26 -19.43 0.29
N MET A 109 -20.02 -18.60 -0.43
CA MET A 109 -19.46 -17.59 -1.33
C MET A 109 -18.65 -16.54 -0.57
N TYR A 110 -19.12 -16.12 0.61
CA TYR A 110 -18.34 -15.23 1.48
C TYR A 110 -17.06 -15.90 1.98
N GLY A 111 -17.14 -17.17 2.39
CA GLY A 111 -15.98 -17.96 2.78
C GLY A 111 -14.95 -18.10 1.65
N LEU A 112 -15.41 -18.31 0.41
CA LEU A 112 -14.53 -18.37 -0.77
C LEU A 112 -13.85 -17.02 -1.04
N LEU A 113 -14.59 -15.92 -0.90
CA LEU A 113 -14.05 -14.56 -1.03
C LEU A 113 -12.94 -14.31 0.00
N VAL A 114 -13.15 -14.67 1.27
CA VAL A 114 -12.13 -14.53 2.32
C VAL A 114 -10.95 -15.48 2.08
N ALA A 115 -11.21 -16.73 1.69
CA ALA A 115 -10.17 -17.72 1.39
C ALA A 115 -9.26 -17.28 0.24
N SER A 116 -9.78 -16.53 -0.73
CA SER A 116 -8.97 -15.99 -1.84
C SER A 116 -7.84 -15.06 -1.37
N MET A 117 -8.01 -14.40 -0.21
CA MET A 117 -6.98 -13.52 0.37
C MET A 117 -5.77 -14.29 0.90
N ALA A 118 -5.90 -15.59 1.18
CA ALA A 118 -4.79 -16.44 1.61
C ALA A 118 -3.90 -16.87 0.44
N VAL A 119 -4.36 -16.71 -0.81
CA VAL A 119 -3.61 -17.10 -1.99
C VAL A 119 -2.43 -16.14 -2.18
N PRO A 120 -1.17 -16.64 -2.17
CA PRO A 120 -0.02 -15.77 -2.39
C PRO A 120 0.01 -15.23 -3.82
N ALA A 121 0.14 -13.90 -3.96
CA ALA A 121 0.15 -13.23 -5.26
C ALA A 121 1.20 -13.77 -6.24
N MET A 122 2.33 -14.26 -5.73
CA MET A 122 3.40 -14.83 -6.56
C MET A 122 2.99 -16.13 -7.27
N VAL A 123 2.11 -16.94 -6.66
CA VAL A 123 1.63 -18.19 -7.28
C VAL A 123 0.63 -17.90 -8.39
N THR A 124 -0.13 -16.80 -8.27
CA THR A 124 -1.10 -16.37 -9.29
C THR A 124 -0.48 -15.65 -10.48
N LEU A 125 0.76 -15.17 -10.38
CA LEU A 125 1.41 -14.36 -11.40
C LEU A 125 1.52 -15.09 -12.75
N GLY A 126 2.00 -16.34 -12.74
CA GLY A 126 2.17 -17.14 -13.96
C GLY A 126 0.86 -17.36 -14.72
N PRO A 127 -0.20 -17.86 -14.05
CA PRO A 127 -1.52 -18.01 -14.67
C PRO A 127 -2.10 -16.69 -15.20
N ILE A 128 -1.99 -15.59 -14.44
CA ILE A 128 -2.48 -14.28 -14.87
C ILE A 128 -1.71 -13.80 -16.11
N PHE A 129 -0.39 -13.97 -16.14
CA PHE A 129 0.42 -13.59 -17.31
C PHE A 129 -0.03 -14.31 -18.58
N ILE A 130 -0.22 -15.63 -18.51
CA ILE A 130 -0.69 -16.43 -19.66
C ILE A 130 -2.08 -15.97 -20.10
N ALA A 131 -3.01 -15.78 -19.16
CA ALA A 131 -4.35 -15.29 -19.48
C ALA A 131 -4.30 -13.91 -20.16
N TYR A 132 -3.45 -13.01 -19.66
CA TYR A 132 -3.33 -11.65 -20.19
C TYR A 132 -2.66 -11.63 -21.57
N LEU A 133 -1.73 -12.54 -21.82
CA LEU A 133 -1.16 -12.75 -23.14
C LEU A 133 -2.25 -13.18 -24.13
N GLN A 134 -3.11 -14.13 -23.75
CA GLN A 134 -4.20 -14.62 -24.60
C GLN A 134 -5.27 -13.57 -24.87
N PHE A 135 -5.57 -12.72 -23.89
CA PHE A 135 -6.57 -11.66 -24.01
C PHE A 135 -6.03 -10.35 -24.59
N ASN A 136 -4.74 -10.28 -24.97
CA ASN A 136 -4.07 -9.05 -25.43
C ASN A 136 -4.17 -7.91 -24.40
N LEU A 137 -4.10 -8.24 -23.11
CA LEU A 137 -4.15 -7.30 -21.99
C LEU A 137 -2.76 -6.99 -21.41
N LEU A 138 -1.71 -7.63 -21.93
CA LEU A 138 -0.33 -7.34 -21.54
C LEU A 138 0.05 -5.90 -21.89
N ASP A 139 0.78 -5.27 -20.96
CA ASP A 139 1.27 -3.89 -21.09
C ASP A 139 0.17 -2.84 -21.33
N THR A 140 -1.05 -3.10 -20.84
CA THR A 140 -2.17 -2.16 -20.93
C THR A 140 -2.59 -1.64 -19.55
N HIS A 141 -3.05 -0.38 -19.49
CA HIS A 141 -3.63 0.17 -18.26
C HIS A 141 -4.86 -0.60 -17.81
N ILE A 142 -5.72 -1.01 -18.75
CA ILE A 142 -6.95 -1.75 -18.46
C ILE A 142 -6.60 -3.10 -17.82
N GLY A 143 -5.63 -3.83 -18.37
CA GLY A 143 -5.15 -5.07 -17.78
C GLY A 143 -4.72 -4.86 -16.33
N LEU A 144 -3.82 -3.91 -16.07
CA LEU A 144 -3.34 -3.66 -14.73
C LEU A 144 -4.47 -3.23 -13.77
N ILE A 145 -5.39 -2.39 -14.21
CA ILE A 145 -6.57 -1.99 -13.43
C ILE A 145 -7.40 -3.22 -13.04
N LEU A 146 -7.63 -4.15 -13.97
CA LEU A 146 -8.40 -5.37 -13.71
C LEU A 146 -7.73 -6.28 -12.68
N VAL A 147 -6.41 -6.54 -12.81
CA VAL A 147 -5.68 -7.36 -11.81
C VAL A 147 -5.74 -6.72 -10.43
N PHE A 148 -5.44 -5.43 -10.32
CA PHE A 148 -5.43 -4.74 -9.03
C PHE A 148 -6.84 -4.63 -8.42
N THR A 149 -7.86 -4.43 -9.26
CA THR A 149 -9.26 -4.45 -8.82
C THR A 149 -9.62 -5.81 -8.24
N ALA A 150 -9.37 -6.89 -8.98
CA ALA A 150 -9.69 -8.25 -8.55
C ALA A 150 -8.96 -8.63 -7.26
N GLY A 151 -7.67 -8.27 -7.14
CA GLY A 151 -6.89 -8.51 -5.92
C GLY A 151 -7.36 -7.69 -4.71
N GLY A 152 -7.85 -6.47 -4.93
CA GLY A 152 -8.34 -5.58 -3.86
C GLY A 152 -9.79 -5.85 -3.44
N MET A 153 -10.61 -6.46 -4.30
CA MET A 153 -12.04 -6.68 -4.06
C MET A 153 -12.37 -7.45 -2.77
N PRO A 154 -11.66 -8.54 -2.40
CA PRO A 154 -11.95 -9.25 -1.16
C PRO A 154 -11.79 -8.36 0.07
N LEU A 155 -10.69 -7.59 0.14
CA LEU A 155 -10.45 -6.65 1.23
C LEU A 155 -11.46 -5.50 1.23
N ALA A 156 -11.77 -4.93 0.07
CA ALA A 156 -12.76 -3.86 -0.06
C ALA A 156 -14.15 -4.31 0.43
N THR A 157 -14.56 -5.53 0.07
CA THR A 157 -15.82 -6.14 0.53
C THR A 157 -15.83 -6.34 2.04
N LEU A 158 -14.71 -6.82 2.61
CA LEU A 158 -14.58 -7.07 4.04
C LEU A 158 -14.60 -5.76 4.86
N LEU A 159 -13.89 -4.73 4.42
CA LEU A 159 -13.82 -3.44 5.12
C LEU A 159 -15.15 -2.69 5.10
N GLN A 160 -15.95 -2.90 4.06
CA GLN A 160 -17.26 -2.26 3.90
C GLN A 160 -18.40 -3.13 4.42
N PHE A 161 -18.08 -4.29 5.01
CA PHE A 161 -19.03 -5.18 5.62
C PHE A 161 -19.57 -4.55 6.91
N ALA A 162 -20.89 -4.29 6.93
CA ALA A 162 -21.60 -3.69 8.07
C ALA A 162 -22.55 -4.71 8.70
#